data_AF-A0A5N6SQI4-F1
#
_entry.id   AF-A0A5N6SQI4-F1
#
_cell.length_a   1.000
_cell.length_b   1.000
_cell.length_c   1.000
_cell.angle_alpha   90.00
_cell.angle_beta   90.00
_cell.angle_gamma   90.00
#
_symmetry.space_group_name_H-M   'P 1'
#
loop_
_entity.id
_entity.type
_entity.pdbx_description
1 polymer ?
#
loop_
_entity_poly.entity_id
_entity_poly.type
_entity_poly.pdbx_seq_one_letter_code
_entity_poly.pdbx_strand_id
1 'polypeptide(L)'
;MLSLIWTILFLHVTIYVVNTAGASTIDSLLWLLYLKLPTSTSKNAREQSRLKREALELKRDMNNTSSQDEFAKWAKLRRRHDKTMDEYEQLNKMLSAQKSTFDWSVKIARWLSTNGLKIFLQFWYSKTPVFALPEAWIPYYVQWILSFPRAPMGSVSVHVWNSVCATAVTVTAEMVTSMFLQNGRPTPVATAEKTQ
;
A
#
# COMPACT_ATOMS: atom_id res chain seq x y z
N MET A 1 8.24 26.98 -17.19
CA MET A 1 7.74 25.66 -17.66
C MET A 1 8.78 24.62 -17.30
N LEU A 2 8.45 23.61 -16.48
CA LEU A 2 9.40 22.54 -16.17
C LEU A 2 9.70 21.75 -17.45
N SER A 3 10.99 21.52 -17.74
CA SER A 3 11.38 20.62 -18.84
C SER A 3 10.81 19.22 -18.60
N LEU A 4 10.48 18.51 -19.68
CA LEU A 4 9.96 17.14 -19.66
C LEU A 4 10.81 16.16 -18.81
N ILE A 5 12.13 16.41 -18.74
CA ILE A 5 13.08 15.66 -17.91
C ILE A 5 12.69 15.73 -16.43
N TRP A 6 12.58 16.95 -15.90
CA TRP A 6 12.26 17.21 -14.49
C TRP A 6 10.85 16.76 -14.11
N THR A 7 9.88 16.88 -15.02
CA THR A 7 8.51 16.43 -14.73
C THR A 7 8.44 14.91 -14.57
N ILE A 8 9.12 14.15 -15.43
CA ILE A 8 9.18 12.68 -15.36
C ILE A 8 9.95 12.22 -14.12
N LEU A 9 11.04 12.90 -13.76
CA LEU A 9 11.81 12.60 -12.56
C LEU A 9 10.99 12.85 -11.29
N PHE A 10 10.38 14.04 -11.16
CA PHE A 10 9.56 14.38 -9.99
C PHE A 10 8.36 13.44 -9.83
N LEU A 11 7.75 13.04 -10.95
CA LEU A 11 6.70 12.03 -10.97
C LEU A 11 7.20 10.69 -10.38
N HIS A 12 8.38 10.23 -10.80
CA HIS A 12 8.95 8.98 -10.27
C HIS A 12 9.29 9.06 -8.78
N VAL A 13 9.86 10.17 -8.33
CA VAL A 13 10.12 10.43 -6.91
C VAL A 13 8.83 10.40 -6.10
N THR A 14 7.80 11.13 -6.55
CA THR A 14 6.49 11.17 -5.87
C THR A 14 5.86 9.79 -5.77
N ILE A 15 5.89 9.01 -6.86
CA ILE A 15 5.35 7.65 -6.88
C ILE A 15 6.14 6.74 -5.94
N TYR A 16 7.46 6.85 -5.91
CA TYR A 16 8.31 6.08 -5.00
C TYR A 16 7.97 6.39 -3.54
N VAL A 17 7.85 7.68 -3.18
CA VAL A 17 7.46 8.11 -1.83
C VAL A 17 6.09 7.58 -1.43
N VAL A 18 5.09 7.67 -2.31
CA VAL A 18 3.74 7.14 -2.01
C VAL A 18 3.77 5.62 -1.79
N ASN A 19 4.58 4.89 -2.58
CA ASN A 19 4.70 3.45 -2.45
C ASN A 19 5.48 3.01 -1.20
N THR A 20 6.49 3.79 -0.79
CA THR A 20 7.30 3.48 0.41
C THR A 20 6.66 3.95 1.70
N ALA A 21 6.02 5.11 1.71
CA ALA A 21 5.57 5.77 2.94
C ALA A 21 4.24 5.24 3.51
N GLY A 22 3.41 4.51 2.74
CA GLY A 22 2.22 3.95 3.39
C GLY A 22 1.09 3.48 2.52
N ALA A 23 1.29 2.46 1.68
CA ALA A 23 0.12 1.75 1.15
C ALA A 23 -0.80 1.29 2.30
N SER A 24 -0.24 0.57 3.29
CA SER A 24 -1.01 0.09 4.45
C SER A 24 -1.50 1.20 5.39
N THR A 25 -0.69 2.25 5.59
CA THR A 25 -1.05 3.39 6.45
C THR A 25 -2.17 4.21 5.83
N ILE A 26 -2.10 4.50 4.53
CA ILE A 26 -3.12 5.24 3.79
C ILE A 26 -4.41 4.42 3.74
N ASP A 27 -4.33 3.11 3.44
CA ASP A 27 -5.50 2.22 3.39
C ASP A 27 -6.22 2.21 4.76
N SER A 28 -5.45 2.11 5.85
CA SER A 28 -5.99 2.13 7.22
C SER A 28 -6.62 3.48 7.59
N LEU A 29 -5.97 4.59 7.23
CA LEU A 29 -6.48 5.94 7.48
C LEU A 29 -7.75 6.21 6.67
N LEU A 30 -7.78 5.83 5.40
CA LEU A 30 -8.94 5.94 4.53
C LEU A 30 -10.10 5.11 5.05
N TRP A 31 -9.84 3.89 5.54
CA TRP A 31 -10.86 3.06 6.16
C TRP A 31 -11.43 3.71 7.44
N LEU A 32 -10.58 4.27 8.30
CA LEU A 32 -11.03 4.98 9.49
C LEU A 32 -11.85 6.24 9.16
N LEU A 33 -11.44 6.99 8.15
CA LEU A 33 -12.20 8.14 7.65
C LEU A 33 -13.55 7.70 7.06
N TYR A 34 -13.56 6.60 6.29
CA TYR A 34 -14.77 6.03 5.73
C TYR A 34 -15.76 5.58 6.80
N LEU A 35 -15.27 4.99 7.90
CA LEU A 35 -16.09 4.61 9.06
C LEU A 35 -16.61 5.82 9.87
N LYS A 36 -15.97 6.99 9.77
CA LYS A 36 -16.44 8.23 10.41
C LYS A 36 -17.57 8.91 9.62
N LEU A 37 -17.68 8.64 8.32
CA LEU A 37 -18.77 9.16 7.50
C LEU A 37 -20.10 8.47 7.90
N PRO A 38 -21.24 9.18 7.87
CA PRO A 38 -22.56 8.63 8.22
C PRO A 38 -23.09 7.71 7.12
N THR A 39 -22.38 6.61 6.87
CA THR A 39 -22.71 5.58 5.89
C THR A 39 -23.38 4.38 6.56
N SER A 40 -24.06 3.53 5.79
CA SER A 40 -24.61 2.26 6.30
C SER A 40 -23.53 1.39 6.97
N THR A 41 -22.32 1.39 6.42
CA THR A 41 -21.15 0.68 6.96
C THR A 41 -20.76 1.17 8.36
N SER A 42 -20.82 2.48 8.63
CA SER A 42 -20.54 3.03 9.96
C SER A 42 -21.53 2.54 11.03
N LYS A 43 -22.81 2.37 10.65
CA LYS A 43 -23.85 1.83 11.54
C LYS A 43 -23.57 0.35 11.84
N ASN A 44 -23.25 -0.44 10.82
CA ASN A 44 -22.88 -1.84 10.97
C ASN A 44 -21.62 -2.01 11.84
N ALA A 45 -20.62 -1.14 11.72
CA ALA A 45 -19.43 -1.18 12.57
C ALA A 45 -19.72 -0.86 14.05
N ARG A 46 -20.60 0.11 14.31
CA ARG A 46 -21.07 0.41 15.68
C ARG A 46 -21.85 -0.76 16.27
N GLU A 47 -22.71 -1.36 15.47
CA GLU A 47 -23.53 -2.50 15.87
C GLU A 47 -22.67 -3.74 16.14
N GLN A 48 -21.65 -4.00 15.32
CA GLN A 48 -20.66 -5.06 15.55
C GLN A 48 -19.91 -4.87 16.87
N SER A 49 -19.55 -3.62 17.20
CA SER A 49 -18.93 -3.29 18.49
C SER A 49 -19.90 -3.50 19.67
N ARG A 50 -21.19 -3.18 19.48
CA ARG A 50 -22.26 -3.41 20.48
C ARG A 50 -22.46 -4.90 20.75
N LEU A 51 -22.64 -5.71 19.70
CA LEU A 51 -22.84 -7.16 19.80
C LEU A 51 -21.61 -7.85 20.41
N LYS A 52 -20.40 -7.43 20.06
CA LYS A 52 -19.17 -7.94 20.68
C LYS A 52 -19.16 -7.73 22.19
N ARG A 53 -19.56 -6.53 22.64
CA ARG A 53 -19.64 -6.22 24.06
C ARG A 53 -20.73 -7.02 24.76
N GLU A 54 -21.91 -7.13 24.16
CA GLU A 54 -23.01 -7.94 24.71
C GLU A 54 -22.62 -9.42 24.82
N ALA A 55 -21.95 -9.99 23.81
CA ALA A 55 -21.44 -11.36 23.85
C ALA A 55 -20.41 -11.57 24.97
N LEU A 56 -19.51 -10.60 25.20
CA LEU A 56 -18.53 -10.66 26.30
C LEU A 56 -19.20 -10.56 27.67
N GLU A 57 -20.21 -9.70 27.81
CA GLU A 57 -21.01 -9.56 29.04
C GLU A 57 -21.78 -10.87 29.33
N LEU A 58 -22.46 -11.44 28.33
CA LEU A 58 -23.14 -12.74 28.43
C LEU A 58 -22.20 -13.88 28.80
N LYS A 59 -21.00 -13.90 28.22
CA LYS A 59 -19.97 -14.89 28.56
C LYS A 59 -19.50 -14.75 30.00
N ARG A 60 -19.33 -13.53 30.49
CA ARG A 60 -18.97 -13.26 31.89
C ARG A 60 -20.06 -13.76 32.84
N ASP A 61 -21.32 -13.43 32.54
CA ASP A 61 -22.46 -13.82 33.38
C ASP A 61 -22.65 -15.35 33.40
N MET A 62 -22.33 -16.04 32.29
CA MET A 62 -22.35 -17.49 32.18
C MET A 62 -21.26 -18.15 33.02
N ASN A 63 -20.07 -17.55 33.09
CA ASN A 63 -18.99 -18.01 33.96
C ASN A 63 -19.29 -17.77 35.44
N ASN A 64 -20.10 -16.77 35.77
CA ASN A 64 -20.51 -16.46 37.15
C ASN A 64 -21.70 -17.32 37.63
N THR A 65 -22.36 -18.06 36.74
CA THR A 65 -23.53 -18.91 37.07
C THR A 65 -23.10 -20.38 37.18
N SER A 66 -23.45 -21.06 38.27
CA SER A 66 -23.20 -22.50 38.44
C SER A 66 -23.97 -23.30 37.38
N SER A 67 -23.25 -24.02 36.52
CA SER A 67 -23.86 -24.83 35.46
C SER A 67 -24.57 -26.08 35.98
N GLN A 68 -24.26 -26.53 37.20
CA GLN A 68 -24.87 -27.71 37.82
C GLN A 68 -26.11 -27.33 38.62
N ASP A 69 -26.01 -26.33 39.50
CA ASP A 69 -27.11 -25.94 40.39
C ASP A 69 -28.16 -25.08 39.69
N GLU A 70 -27.72 -24.19 38.80
CA GLU A 70 -28.57 -23.24 38.08
C GLU A 70 -28.66 -23.54 36.58
N PHE A 71 -28.65 -24.83 36.20
CA PHE A 71 -28.61 -25.29 34.81
C PHE A 71 -29.65 -24.60 33.91
N ALA A 72 -30.88 -24.39 34.38
CA ALA A 72 -31.92 -23.72 33.60
C ALA A 72 -31.56 -22.26 33.25
N LYS A 73 -30.98 -21.51 34.21
CA LYS A 73 -30.52 -20.14 33.98
C LYS A 73 -29.29 -20.13 33.07
N TRP A 74 -28.33 -21.01 33.35
CA TRP A 74 -27.12 -21.17 32.54
C TRP A 74 -27.43 -21.53 31.09
N ALA A 75 -28.35 -22.46 30.86
CA ALA A 75 -28.76 -22.88 29.51
C ALA A 75 -29.46 -21.76 28.74
N LYS A 76 -30.29 -20.95 29.40
CA LYS A 76 -30.92 -19.77 28.79
C LYS A 76 -29.87 -18.72 28.40
N LEU A 77 -28.89 -18.49 29.27
CA LEU A 77 -27.81 -17.55 29.03
C LEU A 77 -26.89 -18.00 27.89
N ARG A 78 -26.57 -19.30 27.84
CA ARG A 78 -25.81 -19.90 26.73
C ARG A 78 -26.52 -19.74 25.39
N ARG A 79 -27.82 -20.04 25.30
CA ARG A 79 -28.59 -19.84 24.05
C ARG A 79 -28.58 -18.37 23.60
N ARG A 80 -28.65 -17.43 24.55
CA ARG A 80 -28.57 -16.00 24.24
C ARG A 80 -27.16 -15.61 23.75
N HIS A 81 -26.12 -16.09 24.42
CA HIS A 81 -24.74 -15.92 23.97
C HIS A 81 -24.53 -16.46 22.55
N ASP A 82 -24.97 -17.68 22.29
CA ASP A 82 -24.80 -18.34 20.99
C ASP A 82 -25.54 -17.57 19.88
N LYS A 83 -26.74 -17.03 20.17
CA LYS A 83 -27.48 -16.16 19.25
C LYS A 83 -26.76 -14.85 18.97
N THR A 84 -26.33 -14.14 20.02
CA THR A 84 -25.60 -12.86 19.88
C THR A 84 -24.26 -13.06 19.17
N MET A 85 -23.59 -14.20 19.39
CA MET A 85 -22.35 -14.54 18.71
C MET A 85 -22.56 -14.82 17.23
N ASP A 86 -23.63 -15.54 16.86
CA ASP A 86 -23.98 -15.77 15.45
C ASP A 86 -24.30 -14.45 14.72
N GLU A 87 -25.09 -13.56 15.34
CA GLU A 87 -25.37 -12.22 14.80
C GLU A 87 -24.08 -11.40 14.63
N TYR A 88 -23.15 -11.46 15.60
CA TYR A 88 -21.84 -10.81 15.50
C TYR A 88 -21.00 -11.37 14.35
N GLU A 89 -20.97 -12.70 14.16
CA GLU A 89 -20.19 -13.33 13.09
C GLU A 89 -20.73 -12.99 11.71
N GLN A 90 -22.05 -12.96 11.54
CA GLN A 90 -22.69 -12.54 10.29
C GLN A 90 -22.32 -11.10 9.94
N LEU A 91 -22.43 -10.19 10.91
CA LEU A 91 -22.10 -8.79 10.71
C LEU A 91 -20.60 -8.57 10.46
N ASN A 92 -19.74 -9.33 11.14
CA ASN A 92 -18.29 -9.31 10.94
C ASN A 92 -17.91 -9.79 9.54
N LYS A 93 -18.55 -10.85 9.02
CA LYS A 93 -18.34 -11.32 7.63
C LYS A 93 -18.74 -10.24 6.63
N MET A 94 -19.89 -9.60 6.82
CA MET A 94 -20.33 -8.48 5.96
C MET A 94 -19.33 -7.32 5.98
N LEU A 95 -18.89 -6.89 7.17
CA LEU A 95 -17.96 -5.77 7.31
C LEU A 95 -16.57 -6.10 6.73
N SER A 96 -16.10 -7.34 6.90
CA SER A 96 -14.85 -7.82 6.31
C SER A 96 -14.91 -7.85 4.78
N ALA A 97 -16.04 -8.28 4.20
CA ALA A 97 -16.25 -8.25 2.76
C ALA A 97 -16.25 -6.80 2.24
N GLN A 98 -16.96 -5.89 2.91
CA GLN A 98 -16.97 -4.48 2.56
C GLN A 98 -15.58 -3.85 2.65
N LYS A 99 -14.81 -4.17 3.70
CA LYS A 99 -13.42 -3.73 3.85
C LYS A 99 -12.57 -4.23 2.69
N SER A 100 -12.66 -5.50 2.33
CA SER A 100 -11.90 -6.06 1.21
C SER A 100 -12.24 -5.37 -0.12
N THR A 101 -13.52 -5.09 -0.37
CA THR A 101 -13.93 -4.36 -1.59
C THR A 101 -13.39 -2.93 -1.58
N PHE A 102 -13.45 -2.25 -0.43
CA PHE A 102 -12.90 -0.91 -0.27
C PHE A 102 -11.39 -0.89 -0.50
N ASP A 103 -10.64 -1.79 0.14
CA ASP A 103 -9.19 -1.92 -0.02
C ASP A 103 -8.83 -2.21 -1.49
N TRP A 104 -9.62 -3.03 -2.18
CA TRP A 104 -9.46 -3.29 -3.62
C TRP A 104 -9.73 -2.04 -4.46
N SER A 105 -10.81 -1.30 -4.19
CA SER A 105 -11.10 -0.04 -4.87
C SER A 105 -10.01 1.02 -4.67
N VAL A 106 -9.51 1.17 -3.44
CA VAL A 106 -8.39 2.08 -3.13
C VAL A 106 -7.12 1.64 -3.85
N LYS A 107 -6.84 0.33 -3.88
CA LYS A 107 -5.70 -0.22 -4.63
C LYS A 107 -5.80 0.09 -6.13
N ILE A 108 -6.99 -0.02 -6.72
CA ILE A 108 -7.21 0.35 -8.13
C ILE A 108 -7.02 1.85 -8.33
N ALA A 109 -7.65 2.69 -7.50
CA ALA A 109 -7.53 4.14 -7.62
C ALA A 109 -6.08 4.60 -7.49
N ARG A 110 -5.32 3.99 -6.57
CA ARG A 110 -3.88 4.22 -6.42
C ARG A 110 -3.12 3.74 -7.65
N TRP A 111 -3.35 2.51 -8.10
CA TRP A 111 -2.67 1.99 -9.29
C TRP A 111 -2.95 2.87 -10.52
N LEU A 112 -4.19 3.33 -10.70
CA LEU A 112 -4.60 4.20 -11.79
C LEU A 112 -3.98 5.60 -11.66
N SER A 113 -3.93 6.18 -10.47
CA SER A 113 -3.29 7.48 -10.27
C SER A 113 -1.77 7.41 -10.47
N THR A 114 -1.09 6.36 -10.01
CA THR A 114 0.36 6.23 -10.16
C THR A 114 0.77 5.76 -11.55
N ASN A 115 0.15 4.69 -12.07
CA ASN A 115 0.52 4.09 -13.35
C ASN A 115 -0.23 4.71 -14.51
N GLY A 116 -1.49 5.07 -14.33
CA GLY A 116 -2.26 5.76 -15.35
C GLY A 116 -1.65 7.12 -15.69
N LEU A 117 -1.15 7.87 -14.71
CA LEU A 117 -0.43 9.13 -14.98
C LEU A 117 0.86 8.88 -15.77
N LYS A 118 1.63 7.82 -15.45
CA LYS A 118 2.81 7.43 -16.26
C LYS A 118 2.43 7.08 -17.69
N ILE A 119 1.39 6.27 -17.88
CA ILE A 119 0.92 5.84 -19.20
C ILE A 119 0.40 7.06 -19.98
N PHE A 120 -0.33 7.95 -19.33
CA PHE A 120 -0.81 9.19 -19.94
C PHE A 120 0.34 10.08 -20.43
N LEU A 121 1.35 10.32 -19.59
CA LEU A 121 2.54 11.08 -20.01
C LEU A 121 3.28 10.39 -21.16
N GLN A 122 3.44 9.07 -21.10
CA GLN A 122 4.09 8.31 -22.17
C GLN A 122 3.33 8.41 -23.49
N PHE A 123 2.00 8.35 -23.45
CA PHE A 123 1.16 8.47 -24.62
C PHE A 123 1.23 9.90 -25.20
N TRP A 124 1.05 10.91 -24.35
CA TRP A 124 1.01 12.32 -24.75
C TRP A 124 2.34 12.83 -25.32
N TYR A 125 3.45 12.49 -24.66
CA TYR A 125 4.80 12.90 -25.09
C TYR A 125 5.50 11.84 -25.93
N SER A 126 4.79 10.83 -26.44
CA SER A 126 5.38 9.71 -27.19
C SER A 126 6.22 10.14 -28.40
N LYS A 127 5.87 11.27 -29.04
CA LYS A 127 6.57 11.82 -30.21
C LYS A 127 7.59 12.92 -29.88
N THR A 128 7.68 13.32 -28.61
CA THR A 128 8.57 14.41 -28.19
C THR A 128 9.91 13.83 -27.74
N PRO A 129 11.04 14.24 -28.32
CA PRO A 129 12.36 13.80 -27.84
C PRO A 129 12.61 14.37 -26.43
N VAL A 130 13.06 13.53 -25.50
CA VAL A 130 13.38 13.99 -24.14
C VAL A 130 14.69 14.79 -24.15
N PHE A 131 15.69 14.27 -24.85
CA PHE A 131 16.93 14.97 -25.18
C PHE A 131 17.51 14.42 -26.49
N ALA A 132 18.17 15.31 -27.24
CA ALA A 132 18.90 14.95 -28.45
C ALA A 132 20.28 14.40 -28.09
N LEU A 133 20.73 13.39 -28.81
CA LEU A 133 22.05 12.79 -28.66
C LEU A 133 23.02 13.49 -29.63
N PRO A 134 24.25 13.80 -29.22
CA PRO A 134 25.27 14.31 -30.14
C PRO A 134 25.51 13.32 -31.28
N GLU A 135 25.60 13.85 -32.50
CA GLU A 135 25.88 13.05 -33.69
C GLU A 135 27.28 12.40 -33.57
N ALA A 136 27.40 11.13 -33.97
CA ALA A 136 28.61 10.31 -33.92
C ALA A 136 29.11 9.81 -32.53
N TRP A 137 28.45 10.10 -31.41
CA TRP A 137 28.88 9.58 -30.09
C TRP A 137 28.44 8.13 -29.81
N ILE A 138 27.32 7.69 -30.40
CA ILE A 138 26.65 6.44 -30.05
C ILE A 138 26.44 5.59 -31.31
N PRO A 139 26.73 4.27 -31.30
CA PRO A 139 26.48 3.38 -32.43
C PRO A 139 25.00 3.35 -32.83
N TYR A 140 24.74 3.17 -34.13
CA TYR A 140 23.39 3.15 -34.72
C TYR A 140 22.40 2.22 -33.97
N TYR A 141 22.84 1.02 -33.59
CA TYR A 141 22.00 0.05 -32.87
C TYR A 141 21.53 0.57 -31.51
N VAL A 142 22.39 1.29 -30.78
CA VAL A 142 22.06 1.86 -29.48
C VAL A 142 21.14 3.07 -29.66
N GLN A 143 21.38 3.92 -30.66
CA GLN A 143 20.46 5.02 -31.00
C GLN A 143 19.06 4.50 -31.34
N TRP A 144 18.96 3.39 -32.07
CA TRP A 144 17.69 2.75 -32.37
C TRP A 144 16.95 2.30 -31.10
N ILE A 145 17.63 1.59 -30.19
CA ILE A 145 17.04 1.16 -28.91
C ILE A 145 16.60 2.36 -28.06
N LEU A 146 17.43 3.41 -27.99
CA LEU A 146 17.14 4.61 -27.22
C LEU A 146 15.93 5.40 -27.76
N SER A 147 15.71 5.35 -29.08
CA SER A 147 14.60 6.04 -29.75
C SER A 147 13.27 5.26 -29.72
N PHE A 148 13.32 3.94 -29.52
CA PHE A 148 12.13 3.09 -29.46
C PHE A 148 11.22 3.48 -28.27
N PRO A 149 9.88 3.52 -28.42
CA PRO A 149 9.07 3.06 -29.56
C PRO A 149 8.63 4.15 -30.57
N ARG A 150 8.74 5.45 -30.27
CA ARG A 150 8.16 6.53 -31.12
C ARG A 150 9.00 7.81 -31.22
N ALA A 151 10.18 7.87 -30.61
CA ALA A 151 11.01 9.08 -30.70
C ALA A 151 11.80 9.13 -32.02
N PRO A 152 12.13 10.34 -32.53
CA PRO A 152 13.01 10.48 -33.69
C PRO A 152 14.38 9.82 -33.44
N MET A 153 14.97 9.24 -34.49
CA MET A 153 16.32 8.68 -34.43
C MET A 153 17.33 9.76 -33.98
N GLY A 154 18.29 9.38 -33.14
CA GLY A 154 19.22 10.33 -32.52
C GLY A 154 18.67 11.06 -31.30
N SER A 155 17.55 10.60 -30.73
CA SER A 155 17.00 11.13 -29.48
C SER A 155 16.57 10.01 -28.52
N VAL A 156 16.44 10.35 -27.24
CA VAL A 156 15.96 9.41 -26.22
C VAL A 156 14.45 9.50 -26.06
N SER A 157 13.81 8.33 -26.10
CA SER A 157 12.37 8.21 -25.93
C SER A 157 11.95 8.44 -24.48
N VAL A 158 10.72 8.91 -24.32
CA VAL A 158 10.07 9.05 -23.02
C VAL A 158 10.03 7.70 -22.28
N HIS A 159 9.93 6.58 -22.99
CA HIS A 159 9.85 5.25 -22.39
C HIS A 159 11.19 4.85 -21.74
N VAL A 160 12.29 5.03 -22.47
CA VAL A 160 13.64 4.77 -21.94
C VAL A 160 13.94 5.70 -20.77
N TRP A 161 13.61 6.99 -20.90
CA TRP A 161 13.83 7.95 -19.80
C TRP A 161 13.02 7.61 -18.54
N ASN A 162 11.77 7.13 -18.69
CA ASN A 162 10.97 6.65 -17.55
C ASN A 162 11.65 5.47 -16.83
N SER A 163 12.17 4.49 -17.58
CA SER A 163 12.88 3.34 -17.00
C SER A 163 14.16 3.75 -16.27
N VAL A 164 14.91 4.71 -16.82
CA VAL A 164 16.09 5.30 -16.17
C VAL A 164 15.69 5.99 -14.87
N CYS A 165 14.66 6.85 -14.90
CA CYS A 165 14.18 7.54 -13.69
C CYS A 165 13.71 6.55 -12.62
N ALA A 166 12.98 5.50 -13.00
CA ALA A 166 12.52 4.47 -12.07
C ALA A 166 13.69 3.74 -11.40
N THR A 167 14.69 3.35 -12.18
CA THR A 167 15.89 2.66 -11.67
C THR A 167 16.71 3.59 -10.78
N ALA A 168 16.96 4.82 -11.23
CA ALA A 168 17.74 5.80 -10.50
C ALA A 168 17.13 6.12 -9.14
N VAL A 169 15.80 6.31 -9.07
CA VAL A 169 15.10 6.58 -7.80
C VAL A 169 15.19 5.38 -6.86
N THR A 170 14.97 4.15 -7.35
CA THR A 170 15.06 2.95 -6.53
C THR A 170 16.47 2.74 -5.97
N VAL A 171 17.50 2.79 -6.83
CA VAL A 171 18.90 2.61 -6.42
C VAL A 171 19.32 3.68 -5.43
N THR A 172 18.97 4.95 -5.68
CA THR A 172 19.29 6.05 -4.77
C THR A 172 18.63 5.82 -3.41
N ALA A 173 17.38 5.39 -3.39
CA ALA A 173 16.66 5.16 -2.15
C ALA A 173 17.18 3.94 -1.38
N GLU A 174 17.56 2.86 -2.06
CA GLU A 174 18.24 1.70 -1.44
C GLU A 174 19.58 2.11 -0.85
N MET A 175 20.38 2.90 -1.57
CA MET A 175 21.65 3.42 -1.10
C MET A 175 21.46 4.28 0.15
N VAL A 176 20.52 5.24 0.11
CA VAL A 176 20.19 6.08 1.27
C VAL A 176 19.70 5.25 2.46
N THR A 177 18.81 4.29 2.23
CA THR A 177 18.29 3.41 3.28
C THR A 177 19.41 2.57 3.90
N SER A 178 20.30 2.01 3.09
CA SER A 178 21.43 1.22 3.58
C SER A 178 22.42 2.07 4.39
N MET A 179 22.68 3.32 4.01
CA MET A 179 23.48 4.26 4.78
C MET A 179 22.84 4.57 6.14
N PHE A 180 21.53 4.83 6.18
CA PHE A 180 20.82 5.06 7.46
C PHE A 180 20.84 3.82 8.37
N LEU A 181 20.69 2.62 7.80
CA LEU A 181 20.75 1.37 8.57
C LEU A 181 22.16 1.01 9.04
N GLN A 182 23.20 1.34 8.26
CA GLN A 182 24.59 1.17 8.69
C GLN A 182 24.94 2.10 9.85
N ASN A 183 24.50 3.36 9.80
CA ASN A 183 24.71 4.31 10.89
C ASN A 183 23.97 3.94 12.19
N GLY A 184 22.98 3.05 12.13
CA GLY A 184 22.23 2.54 13.29
C GLY A 184 22.72 1.21 13.85
N ARG A 185 23.66 0.51 13.21
CA ARG A 185 24.25 -0.73 13.74
C ARG A 185 25.51 -0.41 14.54
N PRO A 186 25.62 -0.80 15.82
CA PRO A 186 26.91 -0.81 16.49
C PRO A 186 27.80 -1.79 15.72
N THR A 187 29.00 -1.33 15.36
CA THR A 187 30.02 -2.12 14.67
C THR A 187 30.23 -3.43 15.44
N PRO A 188 30.13 -4.62 14.83
CA PRO A 188 30.52 -5.84 15.52
C PRO A 188 32.01 -5.72 15.82
N VAL A 189 32.34 -5.64 17.11
CA VAL A 189 33.71 -5.65 17.60
C VAL A 189 34.36 -6.91 17.03
N ALA A 190 35.36 -6.72 16.17
CA ALA A 190 36.19 -7.81 15.69
C ALA A 190 36.73 -8.55 16.90
N THR A 191 36.29 -9.79 17.09
CA THR A 191 36.83 -10.69 18.09
C THR A 191 38.32 -10.83 17.80
N ALA A 192 39.13 -10.16 18.61
CA ALA A 192 40.57 -10.34 18.63
C ALA A 192 40.83 -11.82 18.95
N GLU A 193 41.26 -12.56 17.93
CA GLU A 193 41.82 -13.90 18.06
C GLU A 193 43.09 -13.79 18.91
N LYS A 194 42.95 -14.05 20.22
CA LYS A 194 44.08 -14.25 21.12
C LYS A 194 44.61 -15.67 20.89
N THR A 195 45.83 -15.72 20.35
CA THR A 195 46.89 -16.69 20.67
C THR A 195 46.49 -17.99 21.34
N GLN A 196 46.77 -19.10 20.65
CA GLN A 196 47.46 -20.22 21.27
C GLN A 196 48.50 -20.81 20.31
#